data_AF-A0A9P6SYX5-F1
#
_entry.id   AF-A0A9P6SYX5-F1
#
_cell.length_a   1.000
_cell.length_b   1.000
_cell.length_c   1.000
_cell.angle_alpha   90.00
_cell.angle_beta   90.00
_cell.angle_gamma   90.00
#
_symmetry.space_group_name_H-M   'P 1'
#
loop_
_entity.id
_entity.type
_entity.pdbx_description
1 polymer ?
#
loop_
_entity_poly.entity_id
_entity_poly.type
_entity_poly.pdbx_seq_one_letter_code
_entity_poly.pdbx_strand_id
1 'polypeptide(L)'
;MTTDWTEQQIAINLRKRSLMFWLAASKEQPECSIVIPDSKPVKGSFIAMDTQEHRIRVSALQTLLGTYDQVVLRGRDVDVLELAL
;
A
#
# COMPACT_ATOMS: atom_id res chain seq x y z
N MET A 1 17.86 18.86 24.63
CA MET A 1 18.54 19.26 23.38
C MET A 1 17.66 18.82 22.24
N THR A 2 17.07 19.75 21.49
CA THR A 2 16.40 19.44 20.23
C THR A 2 17.48 19.14 19.20
N THR A 3 17.50 17.92 18.67
CA THR A 3 18.39 17.56 17.57
C THR A 3 17.87 18.28 16.32
N ASP A 4 18.61 19.26 15.80
CA ASP A 4 18.29 19.89 14.52
C ASP A 4 18.66 18.89 13.41
N TRP A 5 17.64 18.26 12.84
CA TRP A 5 17.80 17.33 11.74
C TRP A 5 17.90 18.08 10.41
N THR A 6 18.78 17.63 9.52
CA THR A 6 18.80 18.14 8.15
C THR A 6 17.60 17.59 7.37
N GLU A 7 17.13 18.32 6.34
CA GLU A 7 16.05 17.85 5.47
C GLU A 7 16.34 16.46 4.87
N GLN A 8 17.61 16.22 4.50
CA GLN A 8 18.06 14.93 4.00
C GLN A 8 17.88 13.82 5.04
N GLN A 9 18.22 14.07 6.31
CA GLN A 9 18.04 13.08 7.36
C GLN A 9 16.55 12.83 7.65
N ILE A 10 15.72 13.87 7.61
CA ILE A 10 14.26 13.74 7.74
C ILE A 10 13.72 12.86 6.62
N ALA A 11 14.09 13.13 5.36
CA ALA A 11 13.65 12.36 4.20
C ALA A 11 14.09 10.88 4.30
N ILE A 12 15.35 10.61 4.69
CA ILE A 12 15.86 9.24 4.88
C ILE A 12 15.07 8.52 5.97
N ASN A 13 14.80 9.19 7.10
CA ASN A 13 14.06 8.59 8.20
C ASN A 13 12.61 8.28 7.84
N LEU A 14 11.92 9.19 7.14
CA LEU A 14 10.56 8.95 6.64
C LEU A 14 10.54 7.79 5.65
N ARG A 15 11.51 7.75 4.74
CA ARG A 15 11.64 6.67 3.76
C ARG A 15 11.87 5.32 4.43
N LYS A 16 12.78 5.25 5.41
CA LYS A 16 13.04 4.04 6.19
C LYS A 16 11.76 3.55 6.88
N ARG A 17 10.98 4.45 7.49
CA ARG A 17 9.71 4.11 8.14
C ARG A 17 8.69 3.54 7.14
N SER A 18 8.52 4.16 5.97
CA SER A 18 7.64 3.66 4.90
C SER A 18 8.02 2.24 4.47
N LEU A 19 9.31 2.01 4.18
CA LEU A 19 9.78 0.70 3.73
C LEU A 19 9.60 -0.39 4.79
N MET A 20 9.85 -0.06 6.07
CA MET A 20 9.63 -1.00 7.17
C MET A 20 8.14 -1.32 7.36
N PHE A 21 7.27 -0.33 7.20
CA PHE A 21 5.81 -0.52 7.22
C PHE A 21 5.37 -1.49 6.12
N TRP A 22 5.76 -1.26 4.87
CA TRP A 22 5.40 -2.14 3.76
C TRP A 22 5.95 -3.56 3.90
N LEU A 23 7.17 -3.69 4.45
CA LEU A 23 7.75 -4.99 4.75
C LEU A 23 6.95 -5.75 5.83
N ALA A 24 6.48 -5.06 6.87
CA ALA A 24 5.64 -5.65 7.90
C ALA A 24 4.27 -6.08 7.33
N ALA A 25 3.60 -5.18 6.62
CA ALA A 25 2.32 -5.46 5.95
C ALA A 25 2.43 -6.65 4.98
N SER A 26 3.54 -6.79 4.25
CA SER A 26 3.73 -7.90 3.31
C SER A 26 3.88 -9.26 4.02
N LYS A 27 4.41 -9.27 5.25
CA LYS A 27 4.51 -10.48 6.07
C LYS A 27 3.15 -10.88 6.66
N GLU A 28 2.38 -9.89 7.10
CA GLU A 28 1.08 -10.10 7.75
C GLU A 28 -0.05 -10.36 6.76
N GLN A 29 0.10 -9.88 5.52
CA GLN A 29 -0.89 -9.98 4.44
C GLN A 29 -2.30 -9.57 4.89
N PRO A 30 -2.48 -8.36 5.47
CA PRO A 30 -3.75 -7.94 6.02
C PRO A 30 -4.82 -7.81 4.94
N GLU A 31 -6.08 -7.84 5.36
CA GLU A 31 -7.18 -7.37 4.51
C GLU A 31 -6.95 -5.89 4.15
N CYS A 32 -7.33 -5.53 2.94
CA CYS A 32 -7.20 -4.18 2.43
C CYS A 32 -8.47 -3.70 1.71
N SER A 33 -8.69 -2.39 1.80
CA SER A 33 -9.70 -1.66 1.05
C SER A 33 -9.00 -0.67 0.14
N ILE A 34 -9.39 -0.65 -1.14
CA ILE A 34 -8.75 0.15 -2.18
C ILE A 34 -9.81 1.04 -2.82
N VAL A 35 -9.52 2.34 -2.87
CA VAL A 35 -10.35 3.33 -3.54
C VAL A 35 -9.66 3.70 -4.85
N ILE A 36 -10.32 3.42 -5.97
CA ILE A 36 -9.91 3.84 -7.32
C ILE A 36 -10.82 5.02 -7.71
N PRO A 37 -10.31 6.06 -8.40
CA PRO A 37 -11.11 7.18 -8.86
C PRO A 37 -12.39 6.75 -9.58
N ASP A 38 -13.49 7.46 -9.33
CA ASP A 38 -14.80 7.24 -9.97
C ASP A 38 -15.37 5.82 -9.83
N SER A 39 -14.92 5.07 -8.81
CA SER A 39 -15.34 3.70 -8.58
C SER A 39 -15.74 3.43 -7.12
N LYS A 40 -16.46 2.32 -6.90
CA LYS A 40 -16.73 1.85 -5.54
C LYS A 40 -15.46 1.24 -4.94
N PRO A 41 -15.23 1.38 -3.62
CA PRO A 41 -14.13 0.71 -2.96
C PRO A 41 -14.16 -0.80 -3.21
N VAL A 42 -13.00 -1.38 -3.50
CA VAL A 42 -12.80 -2.81 -3.70
C VAL A 42 -11.97 -3.39 -2.55
N LYS A 43 -12.18 -4.66 -2.23
CA LYS A 43 -11.53 -5.32 -1.08
C LYS A 43 -10.70 -6.52 -1.52
N GLY A 44 -9.64 -6.82 -0.80
CA GLY A 44 -8.82 -8.01 -1.04
C GLY A 44 -7.79 -8.21 0.07
N SER A 45 -6.82 -9.08 -0.15
CA SER A 45 -5.70 -9.26 0.79
C SER A 45 -4.44 -8.63 0.22
N PHE A 46 -3.80 -7.75 0.99
CA PHE A 46 -2.56 -7.11 0.61
C PHE A 46 -1.44 -8.16 0.54
N ILE A 47 -0.64 -8.14 -0.53
CA ILE A 47 0.49 -9.05 -0.69
C ILE A 47 1.81 -8.29 -0.63
N ALA A 48 1.96 -7.23 -1.41
CA ALA A 48 3.19 -6.46 -1.47
C ALA A 48 3.01 -5.06 -2.07
N MET A 49 3.89 -4.15 -1.66
CA MET A 49 4.14 -2.86 -2.30
C MET A 49 5.55 -2.91 -2.91
N ASP A 50 5.71 -2.46 -4.14
CA ASP A 50 7.06 -2.27 -4.66
C ASP A 50 7.77 -1.14 -3.92
N THR A 51 9.10 -1.10 -4.01
CA THR A 51 9.86 -0.14 -3.19
C THR A 51 9.51 1.29 -3.51
N GLN A 52 9.09 1.62 -4.74
CA GLN A 52 8.76 2.99 -5.16
C GLN A 52 7.26 3.33 -5.07
N GLU A 53 6.45 2.47 -4.45
CA GLU A 53 5.02 2.69 -4.29
C GLU A 53 4.26 2.89 -5.62
N HIS A 54 4.77 2.32 -6.70
CA HIS A 54 4.18 2.35 -8.04
C HIS A 54 3.31 1.12 -8.32
N ARG A 55 3.48 0.02 -7.59
CA ARG A 55 2.76 -1.24 -7.84
C ARG A 55 2.33 -1.89 -6.54
N ILE A 56 1.05 -2.23 -6.48
CA ILE A 56 0.40 -2.89 -5.34
C ILE A 56 -0.02 -4.28 -5.80
N ARG A 57 0.43 -5.31 -5.09
CA ARG A 57 -0.01 -6.69 -5.30
C ARG A 57 -1.10 -7.03 -4.29
N VAL A 58 -2.21 -7.53 -4.80
CA VAL A 58 -3.39 -7.89 -4.02
C VAL A 58 -3.86 -9.26 -4.48
N SER A 59 -4.30 -10.10 -3.55
CA SER A 59 -4.98 -11.36 -3.86
C SER A 59 -6.46 -11.29 -3.50
N ALA A 60 -7.24 -12.17 -4.12
CA ALA A 60 -8.69 -12.28 -3.88
C ALA A 60 -9.43 -10.93 -3.97
N LEU A 61 -9.10 -10.11 -4.98
CA LEU A 61 -9.68 -8.78 -5.15
C LEU A 61 -11.15 -8.90 -5.57
N GLN A 62 -12.06 -8.49 -4.70
CA GLN A 62 -13.49 -8.50 -4.89
C GLN A 62 -13.94 -7.22 -5.59
N THR A 63 -14.55 -7.39 -6.76
CA THR A 63 -15.13 -6.31 -7.58
C THR A 63 -16.60 -6.61 -7.85
N LEU A 64 -17.31 -5.65 -8.46
CA LEU A 64 -18.70 -5.88 -8.92
C LEU A 64 -18.80 -6.95 -10.02
N LEU A 65 -17.70 -7.23 -10.72
CA LEU A 65 -17.65 -8.21 -11.81
C LEU A 65 -17.25 -9.61 -11.33
N GLY A 66 -16.82 -9.74 -10.07
CA GLY A 66 -16.34 -10.98 -9.49
C GLY A 66 -15.03 -10.81 -8.73
N THR A 67 -14.42 -11.94 -8.39
CA THR A 67 -13.17 -12.02 -7.63
C THR A 67 -12.00 -12.34 -8.56
N TYR A 68 -10.91 -11.57 -8.43
CA TYR A 68 -9.67 -11.82 -9.14
C TYR A 68 -8.59 -12.35 -8.18
N ASP A 69 -8.03 -13.52 -8.48
CA ASP A 69 -7.13 -14.22 -7.55
C ASP A 69 -5.81 -13.50 -7.32
N GLN A 70 -5.22 -12.91 -8.36
CA GLN A 70 -3.95 -12.18 -8.31
C GLN A 70 -4.03 -10.93 -9.17
N VAL A 71 -3.87 -9.77 -8.55
CA VAL A 71 -3.98 -8.47 -9.21
C VAL A 71 -2.77 -7.61 -8.90
N VAL A 72 -2.33 -6.87 -9.93
CA VAL A 72 -1.36 -5.78 -9.78
C VAL A 72 -2.06 -4.48 -10.12
N LEU A 73 -2.18 -3.60 -9.13
CA LEU A 73 -2.69 -2.24 -9.30
C LEU A 73 -1.53 -1.28 -9.47
N ARG A 74 -1.68 -0.28 -10.35
CA ARG A 74 -0.72 0.81 -10.45
C ARG A 74 -1.03 1.80 -9.32
N GLY A 75 -0.02 2.22 -8.56
CA GLY A 75 -0.19 3.16 -7.45
C GLY A 75 -0.85 4.47 -7.88
N ARG A 76 -0.59 4.92 -9.12
CA ARG A 76 -1.22 6.12 -9.70
C ARG A 76 -2.73 6.01 -9.96
N ASP A 77 -3.26 4.78 -10.02
CA ASP A 77 -4.70 4.55 -10.24
C ASP A 77 -5.44 4.38 -8.91
N VAL A 78 -4.74 4.48 -7.78
CA VAL A 78 -5.29 4.26 -6.43
C VAL A 78 -5.22 5.58 -5.67
N ASP A 79 -6.39 6.07 -5.25
CA ASP A 79 -6.48 7.26 -4.40
C ASP A 79 -6.13 6.91 -2.94
N VAL A 80 -6.63 5.77 -2.47
CA VAL A 80 -6.47 5.34 -1.08
C VAL A 80 -6.26 3.82 -1.00
N LEU A 81 -5.30 3.40 -0.18
CA LEU A 81 -5.11 2.03 0.28
C LEU A 81 -5.21 2.01 1.80
N GLU A 82 -6.22 1.33 2.34
CA GLU A 82 -6.38 1.08 3.77
C GLU A 82 -6.02 -0.37 4.08
N LEU A 83 -5.18 -0.58 5.10
CA LEU A 83 -4.78 -1.89 5.59
C LEU A 83 -5.37 -2.14 6.98
N ALA A 84 -5.98 -3.29 7.19
CA ALA A 84 -6.44 -3.75 8.49
C ALA A 84 -5.30 -4.45 9.25
N LEU A 85 -4.40 -3.65 9.83
CA LEU A 85 -3.26 -4.10 10.65
C LEU A 85 -3.64 -4.25 12.13
#